data_AF-A0A8H3ZZP0-F1
#
_entry.id   AF-A0A8H3ZZP0-F1
#
_cell.length_a   1.000
_cell.length_b   1.000
_cell.length_c   1.000
_cell.angle_alpha   90.00
_cell.angle_beta   90.00
_cell.angle_gamma   90.00
#
_symmetry.space_group_name_H-M   'P 1'
#
loop_
_entity.id
_entity.type
_entity.pdbx_description
1 polymer ?
#
loop_
_entity_poly.entity_id
_entity_poly.type
_entity_poly.pdbx_seq_one_letter_code
_entity_poly.pdbx_strand_id
1 'polypeptide(L)'
;MKTCFKWDNNKAASNLRKHGVSFEAAAQVFEDPFAISIQDQVENGEERWKTIGMSAKQKAELKALAKMPDDTIDYSDIPPLTDEQLANAVRGRFYKPIKEHVTVRLDSDVLRWLKASGKGYQGRLRAILRNAMLKSLHQGE
;
A
#
# COMPACT_ATOMS: atom_id res chain seq x y z
N MET A 1 -6.42 -16.30 -27.46
CA MET A 1 -5.87 -14.99 -27.86
C MET A 1 -4.48 -14.86 -27.24
N LYS A 2 -3.43 -14.51 -28.00
CA LYS A 2 -2.07 -14.44 -27.45
C LYS A 2 -1.88 -13.06 -26.80
N THR A 3 -1.95 -13.00 -25.47
CA THR A 3 -1.73 -11.75 -24.73
C THR A 3 -0.26 -11.38 -24.83
N CYS A 4 0.04 -10.19 -25.35
CA CYS A 4 1.41 -9.70 -25.51
C CYS A 4 1.64 -8.55 -24.53
N PHE A 5 2.58 -8.74 -23.60
CA PHE A 5 2.98 -7.72 -22.65
C PHE A 5 4.28 -7.05 -23.11
N LYS A 6 4.41 -5.75 -22.85
CA LYS A 6 5.61 -4.97 -23.12
C LYS A 6 5.96 -4.11 -21.91
N TRP A 7 7.25 -3.95 -21.65
CA TRP A 7 7.78 -3.11 -20.60
C TRP A 7 9.16 -2.57 -20.95
N ASP A 8 9.57 -1.51 -20.26
CA ASP A 8 10.93 -0.99 -20.33
C ASP A 8 11.89 -1.84 -19.50
N ASN A 9 13.06 -2.16 -20.06
CA ASN A 9 14.05 -3.05 -19.43
C ASN A 9 14.69 -2.43 -18.18
N ASN A 10 14.92 -1.11 -18.16
CA ASN A 10 15.48 -0.44 -16.98
C ASN A 10 14.47 -0.46 -15.83
N LYS A 11 13.19 -0.27 -16.16
CA LYS A 11 12.10 -0.39 -15.20
C LYS A 11 11.96 -1.81 -14.69
N ALA A 12 12.04 -2.83 -15.55
CA ALA A 12 11.98 -4.24 -15.15
C ALA A 12 13.11 -4.58 -14.17
N ALA A 13 14.36 -4.20 -14.48
CA ALA A 13 15.51 -4.42 -13.60
C ALA A 13 15.35 -3.67 -12.25
N SER A 14 14.90 -2.41 -12.29
CA SER A 14 14.64 -1.61 -11.09
C SER A 14 13.52 -2.20 -10.23
N ASN A 15 12.47 -2.74 -10.85
CA ASN A 15 11.35 -3.38 -10.17
C ASN A 15 11.80 -4.66 -9.46
N LEU A 16 12.52 -5.53 -10.17
CA LEU A 16 13.04 -6.77 -9.61
C LEU A 16 13.95 -6.49 -8.41
N ARG A 17 14.85 -5.52 -8.52
CA ARG A 17 15.74 -5.15 -7.40
C ARG A 17 14.98 -4.61 -6.18
N LYS A 18 13.93 -3.81 -6.40
CA LYS A 18 13.18 -3.16 -5.31
C LYS A 18 12.15 -4.05 -4.64
N HIS A 19 11.55 -4.97 -5.41
CA HIS A 19 10.36 -5.70 -4.98
C HIS A 19 10.52 -7.23 -5.04
N GLY A 20 11.63 -7.74 -5.61
CA GLY A 20 11.87 -9.18 -5.74
C GLY A 20 10.96 -9.90 -6.74
N VAL A 21 10.19 -9.15 -7.54
CA VAL A 21 9.22 -9.70 -8.50
C VAL A 21 9.52 -9.18 -9.91
N SER A 22 9.63 -10.09 -10.88
CA SER A 22 9.80 -9.75 -12.30
C SER A 22 8.44 -9.50 -12.97
N PHE A 23 8.43 -8.81 -14.12
CA PHE A 23 7.18 -8.55 -14.84
C PHE A 23 6.61 -9.79 -15.52
N GLU A 24 7.46 -10.75 -15.90
CA GLU A 24 7.06 -12.06 -16.40
C GLU A 24 6.32 -12.84 -15.31
N ALA A 25 6.82 -12.82 -14.07
CA ALA A 25 6.16 -13.44 -12.93
C ALA A 25 4.84 -12.73 -12.60
N ALA A 26 4.84 -11.40 -12.60
CA ALA A 26 3.64 -10.60 -12.36
C ALA A 26 2.57 -10.80 -13.44
N ALA A 27 2.95 -10.99 -14.70
CA ALA A 27 2.00 -11.20 -15.81
C ALA A 27 1.16 -12.49 -15.64
N GLN A 28 1.63 -13.46 -14.85
CA GLN A 28 0.87 -14.68 -14.57
C GLN A 28 -0.44 -14.42 -13.84
N VAL A 29 -0.59 -13.27 -13.15
CA VAL A 29 -1.86 -12.94 -12.48
C VAL A 29 -3.01 -12.80 -13.48
N PHE A 30 -2.74 -12.47 -14.75
CA PHE A 30 -3.76 -12.38 -15.79
C PHE A 30 -4.28 -13.75 -16.26
N GLU A 31 -3.58 -14.83 -15.92
CA GLU A 31 -4.01 -16.22 -16.18
C GLU A 31 -4.79 -16.79 -14.99
N ASP A 32 -4.91 -16.05 -13.89
CA ASP A 32 -5.62 -16.49 -12.71
C ASP A 32 -7.14 -16.29 -12.88
N PRO A 33 -7.97 -17.36 -12.86
CA PRO A 33 -9.43 -17.21 -13.04
C PRO A 33 -10.10 -16.41 -11.92
N PHE A 34 -9.42 -16.21 -10.78
CA PHE A 34 -9.87 -15.41 -9.65
C PHE A 34 -9.20 -14.03 -9.59
N ALA A 35 -8.49 -13.61 -10.63
CA ALA A 35 -7.88 -12.29 -10.68
C ALA A 35 -8.93 -11.17 -10.62
N ILE A 36 -8.65 -10.15 -9.81
CA ILE A 36 -9.48 -8.96 -9.67
C ILE A 36 -8.73 -7.79 -10.32
N SER A 37 -9.35 -7.16 -11.31
CA SER A 37 -8.84 -5.94 -11.96
C SER A 37 -9.67 -4.74 -11.55
N ILE A 38 -9.01 -3.70 -11.04
CA ILE A 38 -9.62 -2.47 -10.56
C ILE A 38 -8.95 -1.30 -11.29
N GLN A 39 -9.75 -0.38 -11.82
CA GLN A 39 -9.23 0.88 -12.33
C GLN A 39 -8.73 1.73 -11.16
N ASP A 40 -7.46 2.12 -11.17
CA ASP A 40 -6.81 2.79 -10.04
C ASP A 40 -6.76 4.30 -10.24
N GLN A 41 -6.19 4.76 -11.36
CA GLN A 41 -5.95 6.17 -11.62
C GLN A 41 -6.08 6.48 -13.12
N VAL A 42 -6.28 7.76 -13.43
CA VAL A 42 -6.14 8.29 -14.79
C VAL A 42 -4.98 9.29 -14.78
N GLU A 43 -3.98 9.08 -15.63
CA GLU A 43 -2.80 9.93 -15.72
C GLU A 43 -2.61 10.38 -17.16
N ASN A 44 -2.60 11.69 -17.40
CA ASN A 44 -2.48 12.29 -18.74
C ASN A 44 -3.49 11.76 -19.77
N GLY A 45 -4.68 11.35 -19.32
CA GLY A 45 -5.72 10.79 -20.18
C GLY A 45 -5.61 9.28 -20.42
N GLU A 46 -4.58 8.61 -19.88
CA GLU A 46 -4.44 7.16 -19.92
C GLU A 46 -5.00 6.50 -18.66
N GLU A 47 -5.74 5.41 -18.85
CA GLU A 47 -6.24 4.60 -17.74
C GLU A 47 -5.15 3.71 -17.16
N ARG A 48 -4.96 3.78 -15.85
CA ARG A 48 -4.06 2.90 -15.11
C ARG A 48 -4.87 1.89 -14.32
N TRP A 49 -4.65 0.62 -14.63
CA TRP A 49 -5.31 -0.51 -14.01
C TRP A 49 -4.39 -1.21 -13.01
N LYS A 50 -4.97 -1.73 -11.93
CA LYS A 50 -4.33 -2.64 -10.98
C LYS A 50 -4.99 -4.00 -11.07
N THR A 51 -4.19 -5.05 -11.08
CA THR A 51 -4.66 -6.43 -11.09
C THR A 51 -4.05 -7.17 -9.92
N ILE A 52 -4.90 -7.84 -9.14
CA ILE A 52 -4.53 -8.65 -7.99
C ILE A 52 -4.92 -10.08 -8.31
N GLY A 53 -3.96 -11.00 -8.24
CA GLY A 53 -4.15 -12.41 -8.50
C GLY A 53 -2.93 -13.22 -8.06
N MET A 54 -2.97 -14.52 -8.28
CA MET A 54 -1.91 -15.44 -7.85
C MET A 54 -1.14 -16.01 -9.04
N SER A 55 0.18 -16.03 -8.93
CA SER A 55 1.04 -16.76 -9.86
C SER A 55 0.83 -18.27 -9.78
N ALA A 56 1.28 -19.02 -10.80
CA ALA A 56 1.19 -20.47 -10.79
C ALA A 56 1.94 -21.09 -9.60
N LYS A 57 3.10 -20.52 -9.25
CA LYS A 57 3.90 -20.92 -8.09
C LYS A 57 3.11 -20.73 -6.78
N GLN A 58 2.53 -19.56 -6.56
CA GLN A 58 1.74 -19.27 -5.34
C GLN A 58 0.52 -20.18 -5.22
N LYS A 59 -0.16 -20.48 -6.34
CA LYS A 59 -1.29 -21.43 -6.34
C LYS A 59 -0.85 -22.84 -5.96
N ALA A 60 0.31 -23.29 -6.45
CA ALA A 60 0.87 -24.59 -6.08
C ALA A 60 1.26 -24.64 -4.59
N GLU A 61 1.90 -23.59 -4.09
CA GLU A 61 2.25 -23.44 -2.68
C GLU A 61 1.02 -23.47 -1.79
N LEU A 62 -0.02 -22.70 -2.11
CA LEU A 62 -1.29 -22.72 -1.37
C LEU A 62 -1.96 -24.09 -1.38
N LYS A 63 -1.92 -24.80 -2.52
CA LYS A 63 -2.46 -26.17 -2.61
C LYS A 63 -1.65 -27.17 -1.78
N ALA A 64 -0.35 -26.95 -1.62
CA ALA A 64 0.50 -27.76 -0.74
C ALA A 64 0.21 -27.45 0.73
N LEU A 65 0.16 -26.17 1.11
CA LEU A 65 -0.15 -25.72 2.46
C LEU A 65 -1.55 -26.15 2.91
N ALA A 66 -2.56 -26.10 2.04
CA ALA A 66 -3.91 -26.54 2.34
C ALA A 66 -4.03 -28.06 2.63
N LYS A 67 -3.00 -28.85 2.31
CA LYS A 67 -2.92 -30.28 2.61
C LYS A 67 -2.03 -30.58 3.82
N MET A 68 -1.30 -29.58 4.31
CA MET A 68 -0.43 -29.71 5.48
C MET A 68 -1.33 -29.78 6.73
N PRO A 69 -1.11 -30.76 7.64
CA PRO A 69 -1.90 -30.85 8.86
C PRO A 69 -1.57 -29.72 9.82
N ASP A 70 -2.59 -29.19 10.49
CA ASP A 70 -2.44 -28.06 11.44
C ASP A 70 -1.46 -28.35 12.58
N ASP A 71 -1.31 -29.61 12.99
CA ASP A 71 -0.36 -30.05 14.04
C ASP A 71 1.11 -29.73 13.72
N THR A 72 1.41 -29.43 12.46
CA THR A 72 2.77 -29.06 12.00
C THR A 72 3.01 -27.55 11.96
N ILE A 73 2.02 -26.73 12.33
CA ILE A 73 2.16 -25.28 12.42
C ILE A 73 2.95 -24.94 13.69
N ASP A 74 4.11 -24.32 13.51
CA ASP A 74 4.92 -23.80 14.61
C ASP A 74 4.42 -22.40 15.01
N TYR A 75 4.04 -22.25 16.28
CA TYR A 75 3.59 -20.98 16.87
C TYR A 75 4.67 -20.34 17.77
N SER A 76 5.91 -20.83 17.74
CA SER A 76 6.98 -20.37 18.64
C SER A 76 7.33 -18.89 18.50
N ASP A 77 7.12 -18.30 17.32
CA ASP A 77 7.32 -16.87 17.03
C ASP A 77 6.13 -15.98 17.41
N ILE A 78 4.95 -16.57 17.61
CA ILE A 78 3.70 -15.88 17.95
C ILE A 78 3.08 -16.57 19.18
N PRO A 79 3.69 -16.41 20.37
CA PRO A 79 3.14 -16.99 21.59
C PRO A 79 1.76 -16.41 21.90
N PRO A 80 0.88 -17.17 22.57
CA PRO A 80 -0.41 -16.67 23.01
C PRO A 80 -0.23 -15.47 23.95
N LEU A 81 -1.06 -14.45 23.78
CA LEU A 81 -1.09 -13.28 24.67
C LEU A 81 -1.53 -13.67 26.07
N THR A 82 -0.84 -13.15 27.09
CA THR A 82 -1.29 -13.29 28.49
C THR A 82 -2.45 -12.34 28.77
N ASP A 83 -3.25 -12.67 29.79
CA ASP A 83 -4.38 -11.81 30.23
C ASP A 83 -3.91 -10.39 30.59
N GLU A 84 -2.72 -10.27 31.18
CA GLU A 84 -2.10 -8.98 31.52
C GLU A 84 -1.72 -8.17 30.27
N GLN A 85 -1.16 -8.83 29.25
CA GLN A 85 -0.85 -8.18 27.97
C GLN A 85 -2.13 -7.74 27.25
N LEU A 86 -3.18 -8.56 27.34
CA LEU A 86 -4.48 -8.25 26.76
C LEU A 86 -5.17 -7.08 27.47
N ALA A 87 -5.09 -7.03 28.81
CA ALA A 87 -5.61 -5.92 29.61
C ALA A 87 -4.92 -4.58 29.28
N ASN A 88 -3.63 -4.63 28.92
CA ASN A 88 -2.85 -3.46 28.51
C ASN A 88 -2.87 -3.19 26.99
N ALA A 89 -3.69 -3.91 26.22
CA ALA A 89 -3.73 -3.77 24.77
C ALA A 89 -4.33 -2.41 24.37
N VAL A 90 -3.55 -1.59 23.66
CA VAL A 90 -3.99 -0.29 23.14
C VAL A 90 -4.66 -0.46 21.78
N ARG A 91 -5.99 -0.31 21.72
CA ARG A 91 -6.71 -0.24 20.44
C ARG A 91 -6.28 1.01 19.67
N GLY A 92 -6.01 0.84 18.38
CA GLY A 92 -5.78 1.97 17.49
C GLY A 92 -4.40 2.64 17.62
N ARG A 93 -3.43 2.06 18.35
CA ARG A 93 -2.04 2.58 18.41
C ARG A 93 -1.44 2.81 17.01
N PHE A 94 -1.80 1.97 16.05
CA PHE A 94 -1.36 2.06 14.65
C PHE A 94 -2.42 2.64 13.71
N TYR A 95 -3.54 3.16 14.23
CA TYR A 95 -4.57 3.77 13.40
C TYR A 95 -3.97 4.94 12.63
N LYS A 96 -4.09 4.88 11.29
CA LYS A 96 -3.74 5.97 10.40
C LYS A 96 -5.04 6.59 9.90
N PRO A 97 -5.24 7.91 10.06
CA PRO A 97 -6.41 8.57 9.51
C PRO A 97 -6.56 8.28 8.02
N ILE A 98 -7.78 7.95 7.61
CA ILE A 98 -8.14 7.75 6.21
C ILE A 98 -7.81 9.05 5.46
N LYS A 99 -7.14 8.93 4.32
CA LYS A 99 -6.75 10.08 3.48
C LYS A 99 -7.79 10.23 2.38
N GLU A 100 -8.54 11.32 2.41
CA GLU A 100 -9.39 11.70 1.29
C GLU A 100 -8.58 12.44 0.23
N HIS A 101 -8.81 12.12 -1.05
CA HIS A 101 -8.16 12.78 -2.17
C HIS A 101 -9.00 13.98 -2.61
N VAL A 102 -8.51 15.19 -2.33
CA VAL A 102 -9.18 16.46 -2.66
C VAL A 102 -8.22 17.35 -3.44
N THR A 103 -8.72 18.01 -4.49
CA THR A 103 -7.96 18.99 -5.26
C THR A 103 -8.11 20.38 -4.62
N VAL A 104 -7.02 20.91 -4.05
CA VAL A 104 -7.00 22.24 -3.42
C VAL A 104 -6.02 23.14 -4.18
N ARG A 105 -6.39 24.41 -4.37
CA ARG A 105 -5.49 25.45 -4.90
C ARG A 105 -4.82 26.18 -3.74
N LEU A 106 -3.53 26.43 -3.86
CA LEU A 106 -2.72 27.15 -2.88
C LEU A 106 -2.05 28.34 -3.56
N ASP A 107 -1.86 29.42 -2.81
CA ASP A 107 -1.15 30.59 -3.31
C ASP A 107 0.32 30.29 -3.61
N SER A 108 0.87 31.03 -4.57
CA SER A 108 2.20 30.80 -5.13
C SER A 108 3.31 31.02 -4.11
N ASP A 109 3.17 32.02 -3.26
CA ASP A 109 4.08 32.37 -2.17
C ASP A 109 4.08 31.31 -1.06
N VAL A 110 2.90 30.81 -0.66
CA VAL A 110 2.75 29.71 0.30
C VAL A 110 3.42 28.44 -0.23
N LEU A 111 3.21 28.11 -1.51
CA LEU A 111 3.85 26.96 -2.13
C LEU A 111 5.38 27.12 -2.20
N ARG A 112 5.86 28.33 -2.50
CA ARG A 112 7.29 28.66 -2.53
C ARG A 112 7.92 28.51 -1.14
N TRP A 113 7.29 29.05 -0.11
CA TRP A 113 7.72 28.91 1.28
C TRP A 113 7.78 27.43 1.71
N LEU A 114 6.74 26.65 1.42
CA LEU A 114 6.70 25.22 1.74
C LEU A 114 7.81 24.43 1.03
N LYS A 115 8.12 24.77 -0.23
CA LYS A 115 9.18 24.11 -1.01
C LYS A 115 10.59 24.55 -0.64
N ALA A 116 10.77 25.77 -0.10
CA ALA A 116 12.08 26.30 0.30
C ALA A 116 12.79 25.39 1.31
N SER A 117 12.04 24.72 2.19
CA SER A 117 12.58 23.75 3.16
C SER A 117 12.90 22.37 2.57
N GLY A 118 12.98 22.22 1.24
CA GLY A 118 13.41 20.99 0.55
C GLY A 118 12.33 19.91 0.38
N LYS A 119 12.76 18.68 0.11
CA LYS A 119 11.87 17.51 -0.09
C LYS A 119 10.93 17.32 1.12
N GLY A 120 9.72 16.82 0.87
CA GLY A 120 8.74 16.52 1.92
C GLY A 120 7.75 17.64 2.25
N TYR A 121 7.64 18.69 1.41
CA TYR A 121 6.71 19.81 1.64
C TYR A 121 5.24 19.38 1.79
N GLN A 122 4.79 18.32 1.11
CA GLN A 122 3.44 17.76 1.26
C GLN A 122 3.21 17.19 2.68
N GLY A 123 4.26 16.63 3.30
CA GLY A 123 4.21 16.16 4.69
C GLY A 123 4.09 17.34 5.68
N ARG A 124 4.84 18.42 5.42
CA ARG A 124 4.74 19.66 6.20
C ARG A 124 3.36 20.31 6.07
N LEU A 125 2.82 20.41 4.85
CA LEU A 125 1.46 20.90 4.61
C LEU A 125 0.45 20.12 5.45
N ARG A 126 0.52 18.79 5.42
CA ARG A 126 -0.32 17.92 6.25
C ARG A 126 -0.18 18.20 7.75
N ALA A 127 1.04 18.39 8.24
CA ALA A 127 1.28 18.67 9.66
C ALA A 127 0.71 20.04 10.08
N ILE A 128 0.89 21.07 9.25
CA ILE A 128 0.33 22.42 9.49
C ILE A 128 -1.20 22.36 9.56
N LEU A 129 -1.85 21.73 8.58
CA LEU A 129 -3.31 21.59 8.55
C LEU A 129 -3.83 20.84 9.79
N ARG A 130 -3.16 19.76 10.20
CA ARG A 130 -3.52 19.02 11.43
C ARG A 130 -3.37 19.88 12.68
N ASN A 131 -2.27 20.60 12.82
CA ASN A 131 -2.05 21.46 13.98
C ASN A 131 -3.08 22.60 14.04
N ALA A 132 -3.43 23.20 12.90
CA ALA A 132 -4.47 24.22 12.82
C ALA A 132 -5.84 23.67 13.26
N MET A 133 -6.22 22.49 12.74
CA MET A 133 -7.45 21.79 13.12
C MET A 133 -7.49 21.43 14.61
N LEU A 134 -6.40 20.89 15.17
CA LEU A 134 -6.36 20.56 16.60
C LEU A 134 -6.46 21.81 17.47
N LYS A 135 -5.78 22.91 17.10
CA LYS A 135 -5.88 24.18 17.82
C LYS A 135 -7.30 24.75 17.81
N SER A 136 -8.01 24.68 16.68
CA SER A 136 -9.39 25.17 16.62
C SER A 136 -10.35 24.36 17.48
N LEU A 137 -10.10 23.06 17.67
CA LEU A 137 -10.93 22.21 18.53
C LEU A 137 -10.72 22.49 20.03
N HIS A 138 -9.50 22.85 20.45
CA HIS A 138 -9.19 23.12 21.87
C HIS A 138 -9.54 24.55 22.31
N GLN A 139 -9.88 25.46 21.39
CA GLN A 139 -10.27 26.84 21.71
C GLN A 139 -11.79 27.03 21.84
N GLY A 140 -12.58 25.96 21.66
CA GLY A 140 -14.04 25.97 21.76
C GLY A 140 -14.61 25.33 23.01
N GLU A 141 -13.76 24.99 24.00
CA GLU A 141 -14.15 24.48 25.33
C GLU A 141 -13.94 25.54 26.42
#